data_AF-A0A3P6AKU3-F1
#
_entry.id   AF-A0A3P6AKU3-F1
#
_cell.length_a   1.000
_cell.length_b   1.000
_cell.length_c   1.000
_cell.angle_alpha   90.00
_cell.angle_beta   90.00
_cell.angle_gamma   90.00
#
_symmetry.space_group_name_H-M   'P 1'
#
loop_
_entity.id
_entity.type
_entity.pdbx_description
1 polymer ?
#
loop_
_entity_poly.entity_id
_entity_poly.type
_entity_poly.pdbx_seq_one_letter_code
_entity_poly.pdbx_strand_id
1 'polypeptide(L)'
;MKKGKDIDREEQDTAANEPLSPVSQLLVLPGLYCVIVLTLGFKTRCNPSAIVEGIKNTWIKLPRFSSKVKVNDVLLGMTQAGLSRYLSKKSVDDDMATGKKKVRLRGTVAVNLRPDTKIEDLTNMMEKGSKCRWGNFVGIVIFPLWVRCEDDPLEYVRKAKSTMDMKRISMEALILYGLVKCIMKIFGDKAAENIVKRVFGHTTLTFSSVMGPKEEVSLFDHPMSYVTATASGGPQALIIHFVSYVDKIIINLAVDTTVIPDPHQLCDDLAESLNIIKLAALEKGVHNMEV
;
A
#
# COMPACT_ATOMS: atom_id res chain seq x y z
N MET A 1 3.70 37.92 -29.19
CA MET A 1 3.09 36.68 -28.64
C MET A 1 4.06 35.48 -28.68
N LYS A 2 5.23 35.54 -28.02
CA LYS A 2 6.13 34.38 -27.86
C LYS A 2 6.47 34.03 -26.40
N LYS A 3 6.18 34.90 -25.43
CA LYS A 3 6.54 34.73 -24.01
C LYS A 3 5.80 33.62 -23.26
N GLY A 4 4.62 33.16 -23.72
CA GLY A 4 3.87 32.13 -23.00
C GLY A 4 4.42 30.71 -23.18
N LYS A 5 5.05 30.42 -24.33
CA LYS A 5 5.51 29.06 -24.68
C LYS A 5 6.88 28.71 -24.12
N ASP A 6 7.67 29.73 -23.78
CA ASP A 6 9.01 29.56 -23.21
C ASP A 6 8.95 29.38 -21.67
N ILE A 7 7.97 29.99 -21.00
CA ILE A 7 7.75 29.82 -19.55
C ILE A 7 7.30 28.39 -19.23
N ASP A 8 6.37 27.82 -20.02
CA ASP A 8 5.92 26.43 -19.84
C ASP A 8 7.05 25.41 -20.08
N ARG A 9 8.04 25.74 -20.92
CA ARG A 9 9.22 24.91 -21.16
C ARG A 9 10.26 25.04 -20.04
N GLU A 10 10.50 26.24 -19.52
CA GLU A 10 11.40 26.48 -18.40
C GLU A 10 10.87 25.87 -17.07
N GLU A 11 9.55 25.88 -16.84
CA GLU A 11 8.94 25.18 -15.69
C GLU A 11 9.03 23.64 -15.82
N GLN A 12 8.90 23.09 -17.04
CA GLN A 12 9.11 21.66 -17.28
C GLN A 12 10.57 21.24 -17.11
N ASP A 13 11.53 22.04 -17.59
CA ASP A 13 12.96 21.76 -17.47
C ASP A 13 13.49 21.94 -16.03
N THR A 14 12.88 22.82 -15.22
CA THR A 14 13.23 22.96 -13.80
C THR A 14 12.70 21.81 -12.94
N ALA A 15 11.53 21.24 -13.26
CA ALA A 15 11.02 20.02 -12.62
C ALA A 15 11.86 18.76 -12.92
N ALA A 16 12.61 18.76 -14.02
CA ALA A 16 13.54 17.69 -14.40
C ALA A 16 14.85 17.66 -13.58
N ASN A 17 15.16 18.71 -12.81
CA ASN A 17 16.46 18.88 -12.15
C ASN A 17 16.52 18.50 -10.66
N GLU A 18 15.40 18.18 -10.00
CA GLU A 18 15.47 17.63 -8.63
C GLU A 18 15.68 16.09 -8.66
N PRO A 19 16.73 15.57 -7.98
CA PRO A 19 17.00 14.14 -7.96
C PRO A 19 15.87 13.39 -7.26
N LEU A 20 15.56 12.19 -7.78
CA LEU A 20 14.62 11.26 -7.17
C LEU A 20 14.92 11.07 -5.67
N SER A 21 13.88 10.92 -4.85
CA SER A 21 14.07 10.57 -3.44
C SER A 21 14.84 9.23 -3.32
N PRO A 22 15.57 8.97 -2.22
CA PRO A 22 16.29 7.71 -2.02
C PRO A 22 15.44 6.46 -2.28
N VAL A 23 14.19 6.47 -1.82
CA VAL A 23 13.26 5.36 -2.05
C VAL A 23 12.87 5.27 -3.53
N SER A 24 12.59 6.39 -4.18
CA SER A 24 12.32 6.41 -5.64
C SER A 24 13.49 5.87 -6.45
N GLN A 25 14.73 6.19 -6.08
CA GLN A 25 15.93 5.65 -6.73
C GLN A 25 16.03 4.13 -6.56
N LEU A 26 15.74 3.60 -5.36
CA LEU A 26 15.72 2.15 -5.14
C LEU A 26 14.64 1.45 -5.97
N LEU A 27 13.44 2.02 -6.06
CA LEU A 27 12.31 1.41 -6.76
C LEU A 27 12.47 1.34 -8.29
N VAL A 28 13.48 2.01 -8.86
CA VAL A 28 13.84 1.90 -10.29
C VAL A 28 15.02 0.97 -10.54
N LEU A 29 15.64 0.42 -9.48
CA LEU A 29 16.75 -0.54 -9.65
C LEU A 29 16.22 -1.91 -10.08
N PRO A 30 16.94 -2.66 -10.93
CA PRO A 30 16.43 -3.87 -11.59
C PRO A 30 15.82 -4.93 -10.66
N GLY A 31 16.34 -5.12 -9.45
CA GLY A 31 15.79 -6.13 -8.54
C GLY A 31 14.95 -5.58 -7.39
N LEU A 32 14.68 -4.28 -7.38
CA LEU A 32 13.61 -3.66 -6.58
C LEU A 32 12.60 -2.94 -7.48
N TYR A 33 12.63 -3.27 -8.78
CA TYR A 33 11.84 -2.61 -9.79
C TYR A 33 10.36 -2.78 -9.46
N CYS A 34 9.71 -1.65 -9.17
CA CYS A 34 8.33 -1.61 -8.73
C CYS A 34 7.44 -1.08 -9.83
N VAL A 35 6.47 -1.90 -10.24
CA VAL A 35 5.44 -1.54 -11.21
C VAL A 35 4.13 -1.37 -10.46
N ILE A 36 3.52 -0.19 -10.58
CA ILE A 36 2.17 0.03 -10.05
C ILE A 36 1.18 -0.24 -11.19
N VAL A 37 0.32 -1.24 -10.99
CA VAL A 37 -0.80 -1.54 -11.89
C VAL A 37 -2.04 -0.86 -11.32
N LEU A 38 -2.58 0.12 -12.05
CA LEU A 38 -3.84 0.77 -11.72
C LEU A 38 -4.98 0.07 -12.48
N THR A 39 -6.04 -0.29 -11.77
CA THR A 39 -7.25 -0.86 -12.35
C THR A 39 -8.43 0.05 -12.08
N LEU A 40 -9.14 0.41 -13.15
CA LEU A 40 -10.27 1.33 -13.13
C LEU A 40 -11.52 0.58 -13.60
N GLY A 41 -12.55 0.56 -12.77
CA GLY A 41 -13.87 0.08 -13.15
C GLY A 41 -14.76 1.25 -13.55
N PHE A 42 -15.55 1.09 -14.62
CA PHE A 42 -16.51 2.08 -15.10
C PHE A 42 -17.93 1.51 -15.01
N LYS A 43 -18.90 2.36 -14.67
CA LYS A 43 -20.32 1.97 -14.59
C LYS A 43 -20.93 1.73 -15.98
N THR A 44 -20.38 2.36 -16.99
CA THR A 44 -20.80 2.24 -18.39
C THR A 44 -19.65 1.73 -19.24
N ARG A 45 -19.97 1.14 -20.39
CA ARG A 45 -18.95 0.76 -21.37
C ARG A 45 -18.22 2.03 -21.82
N CYS A 46 -16.94 2.12 -21.51
CA CYS A 46 -16.11 3.26 -21.85
C CYS A 46 -15.58 3.17 -23.29
N ASN A 47 -15.17 4.31 -23.86
CA ASN A 47 -14.41 4.35 -25.11
C ASN A 47 -12.91 4.26 -24.79
N PRO A 48 -12.23 3.12 -25.02
CA PRO A 48 -10.83 2.96 -24.64
C PRO A 48 -9.93 4.00 -25.30
N SER A 49 -10.21 4.38 -26.54
CA SER A 49 -9.43 5.37 -27.28
C SER A 49 -9.51 6.75 -26.63
N ALA A 50 -10.70 7.17 -26.20
CA ALA A 50 -10.90 8.44 -25.50
C ALA A 50 -10.20 8.46 -24.13
N ILE A 51 -10.23 7.34 -23.39
CA ILE A 51 -9.49 7.22 -22.12
C ILE A 51 -7.98 7.29 -22.38
N VAL A 52 -7.46 6.54 -23.35
CA VAL A 52 -6.04 6.52 -23.67
C VAL A 52 -5.56 7.90 -24.12
N GLU A 53 -6.34 8.58 -24.95
CA GLU A 53 -6.06 9.96 -25.38
C GLU A 53 -6.10 10.93 -24.20
N GLY A 54 -7.12 10.82 -23.33
CA GLY A 54 -7.22 11.58 -22.10
C GLY A 54 -5.99 11.41 -21.22
N ILE A 55 -5.55 10.17 -20.97
CA ILE A 55 -4.35 9.85 -20.18
C ILE A 55 -3.10 10.44 -20.83
N LYS A 56 -2.92 10.28 -22.15
CA LYS A 56 -1.77 10.85 -22.88
C LYS A 56 -1.73 12.36 -22.79
N ASN A 57 -2.89 13.01 -22.80
CA ASN A 57 -2.99 14.46 -22.77
C ASN A 57 -2.96 15.05 -21.37
N THR A 58 -3.25 14.26 -20.33
CA THR A 58 -3.27 14.69 -18.93
C THR A 58 -2.22 13.98 -18.10
N TRP A 59 -2.46 12.72 -17.72
CA TRP A 59 -1.68 11.95 -16.75
C TRP A 59 -0.21 11.75 -17.11
N ILE A 60 0.12 11.56 -18.40
CA ILE A 60 1.53 11.45 -18.84
C ILE A 60 2.25 12.81 -18.69
N LYS A 61 1.50 13.91 -18.74
CA LYS A 61 2.01 15.27 -18.54
C LYS A 61 1.90 15.74 -17.09
N LEU A 62 1.11 15.06 -16.25
CA LEU A 62 1.10 15.30 -14.82
C LEU A 62 2.49 14.94 -14.31
N PRO A 63 3.22 15.89 -13.72
CA PRO A 63 4.59 15.65 -13.36
C PRO A 63 4.67 14.39 -12.50
N ARG A 64 3.80 14.25 -11.47
CA ARG A 64 3.83 13.15 -10.49
C ARG A 64 2.48 12.99 -9.76
N PHE A 65 2.23 11.79 -9.20
CA PHE A 65 1.06 11.48 -8.35
C PHE A 65 1.43 11.52 -6.85
N SER A 66 0.45 11.86 -6.01
CA SER A 66 0.56 11.79 -4.54
C SER A 66 -0.62 10.99 -3.97
N SER A 67 -0.35 10.11 -3.01
CA SER A 67 -1.39 9.38 -2.28
C SER A 67 -1.18 9.45 -0.77
N LYS A 68 -2.29 9.47 -0.03
CA LYS A 68 -2.30 9.37 1.43
C LYS A 68 -2.42 7.91 1.82
N VAL A 69 -1.31 7.32 2.25
CA VAL A 69 -1.30 5.97 2.83
C VAL A 69 -1.60 6.07 4.32
N LYS A 70 -2.61 5.33 4.78
CA LYS A 70 -2.95 5.18 6.20
C LYS A 70 -3.16 3.71 6.49
N VAL A 71 -2.55 3.22 7.57
CA VAL A 71 -2.79 1.85 8.03
C VAL A 71 -4.14 1.81 8.74
N ASN A 72 -5.04 0.96 8.27
CA ASN A 72 -6.30 0.68 8.96
C ASN A 72 -6.15 -0.60 9.80
N ASP A 73 -6.32 -0.48 11.10
CA ASP A 73 -6.18 -1.58 12.07
C ASP A 73 -7.23 -2.68 11.87
N VAL A 74 -8.44 -2.33 11.42
CA VAL A 74 -9.51 -3.28 11.09
C VAL A 74 -9.12 -4.10 9.86
N LEU A 75 -8.60 -3.46 8.81
CA LEU A 75 -8.16 -4.17 7.59
C LEU A 75 -6.95 -5.07 7.87
N LEU A 76 -6.06 -4.65 8.76
CA LEU A 76 -4.96 -5.49 9.22
C LEU A 76 -5.46 -6.67 10.08
N GLY A 77 -6.41 -6.44 10.97
CA GLY A 77 -7.06 -7.50 11.76
C GLY A 77 -7.79 -8.51 10.87
N MET A 78 -8.55 -8.04 9.89
CA MET A 78 -9.17 -8.86 8.84
C MET A 78 -8.12 -9.65 8.06
N THR A 79 -6.98 -9.05 7.70
CA THR A 79 -5.89 -9.74 7.00
C THR A 79 -5.35 -10.90 7.83
N GLN A 80 -5.10 -10.68 9.11
CA GLN A 80 -4.64 -11.69 10.05
C GLN A 80 -5.67 -12.83 10.21
N ALA A 81 -6.95 -12.49 10.32
CA ALA A 81 -8.04 -13.47 10.41
C ALA A 81 -8.15 -14.31 9.13
N GLY A 82 -8.18 -13.67 7.95
CA GLY A 82 -8.28 -14.36 6.67
C GLY A 82 -7.09 -15.28 6.39
N LEU A 83 -5.86 -14.85 6.73
CA LEU A 83 -4.68 -15.71 6.65
C LEU A 83 -4.76 -16.89 7.61
N SER A 84 -5.31 -16.70 8.82
CA SER A 84 -5.51 -17.79 9.79
C SER A 84 -6.49 -18.83 9.26
N ARG A 85 -7.58 -18.39 8.63
CA ARG A 85 -8.57 -19.26 7.97
C ARG A 85 -7.98 -20.00 6.77
N TYR A 86 -7.28 -19.29 5.89
CA TYR A 86 -6.68 -19.89 4.72
C TYR A 86 -5.66 -20.98 5.09
N LEU A 87 -4.78 -20.69 6.06
CA LEU A 87 -3.75 -21.64 6.49
C LEU A 87 -4.31 -22.82 7.29
N SER A 88 -5.37 -22.62 8.10
CA SER A 88 -6.01 -23.71 8.83
C SER A 88 -6.69 -24.71 7.88
N LYS A 89 -7.29 -24.25 6.78
CA LYS A 89 -7.85 -25.14 5.73
C LYS A 89 -6.78 -25.96 4.99
N LYS A 90 -5.57 -25.42 4.86
CA LYS A 90 -4.46 -26.04 4.11
C LYS A 90 -3.55 -26.91 4.97
N SER A 91 -3.57 -26.73 6.29
CA SER A 91 -2.86 -27.61 7.20
C SER A 91 -3.66 -28.91 7.34
N VAL A 92 -3.13 -30.00 6.78
CA VAL A 92 -3.66 -31.36 6.95
C VAL A 92 -3.45 -31.86 8.39
N ASP A 93 -2.59 -31.19 9.16
CA ASP A 93 -2.32 -31.50 10.56
C ASP A 93 -3.27 -30.76 11.52
N ASP A 94 -3.85 -31.54 12.45
CA ASP A 94 -4.62 -31.14 13.63
C ASP A 94 -3.87 -30.16 14.57
N ASP A 95 -2.57 -29.94 14.31
CA ASP A 95 -1.68 -29.06 15.08
C ASP A 95 -1.93 -27.56 14.89
N MET A 96 -2.55 -27.12 13.79
CA MET A 96 -2.98 -25.72 13.64
C MET A 96 -4.31 -25.46 14.35
N ALA A 97 -5.24 -26.42 14.31
CA ALA A 97 -6.49 -26.38 15.07
C ALA A 97 -6.23 -26.40 16.59
N THR A 98 -5.19 -27.11 17.04
CA THR A 98 -4.74 -27.16 18.45
C THR A 98 -3.71 -26.08 18.83
N GLY A 99 -3.34 -25.17 17.90
CA GLY A 99 -2.43 -24.05 18.16
C GLY A 99 -0.95 -24.41 18.42
N LYS A 100 -0.54 -25.65 18.13
CA LYS A 100 0.80 -26.19 18.42
C LYS A 100 1.88 -25.75 17.42
N LYS A 101 1.53 -25.46 16.16
CA LYS A 101 2.50 -25.02 15.13
C LYS A 101 2.57 -23.50 15.07
N LYS A 102 3.56 -22.91 15.74
CA LYS A 102 3.81 -21.45 15.72
C LYS A 102 4.42 -21.01 14.39
N VAL A 103 3.59 -20.73 13.38
CA VAL A 103 4.05 -20.12 12.13
C VAL A 103 4.34 -18.64 12.37
N ARG A 104 5.60 -18.24 12.18
CA ARG A 104 6.03 -16.84 12.35
C ARG A 104 5.97 -16.12 11.01
N LEU A 105 4.88 -15.40 10.76
CA LEU A 105 4.74 -14.54 9.60
C LEU A 105 5.07 -13.09 9.95
N ARG A 106 5.68 -12.37 9.01
CA ARG A 106 6.01 -10.95 9.16
C ARG A 106 5.46 -10.17 7.98
N GLY A 107 4.77 -9.08 8.27
CA GLY A 107 4.28 -8.13 7.26
C GLY A 107 5.18 -6.90 7.19
N THR A 108 5.16 -6.24 6.05
CA THR A 108 5.70 -4.89 5.87
C THR A 108 4.59 -3.93 5.52
N VAL A 109 4.66 -2.70 6.03
CA VAL A 109 3.78 -1.62 5.64
C VAL A 109 4.58 -0.36 5.36
N ALA A 110 4.22 0.31 4.26
CA ALA A 110 4.76 1.61 3.90
C ALA A 110 4.02 2.71 4.66
N VAL A 111 4.76 3.61 5.30
CA VAL A 111 4.21 4.77 6.01
C VAL A 111 4.77 6.06 5.42
N ASN A 112 3.91 7.07 5.28
CA ASN A 112 4.33 8.39 4.83
C ASN A 112 5.12 9.07 5.95
N LEU A 113 6.37 9.47 5.68
CA LEU A 113 7.26 10.11 6.66
C LEU A 113 7.13 11.64 6.69
N ARG A 114 6.27 12.23 5.84
CA ARG A 114 6.12 13.68 5.79
C ARG A 114 5.45 14.20 7.07
N PRO A 115 5.93 15.33 7.63
CA PRO A 115 5.30 15.98 8.79
C PRO A 115 3.88 16.48 8.48
N ASP A 116 3.66 17.01 7.27
CA ASP A 116 2.34 17.36 6.75
C ASP A 116 1.96 16.38 5.64
N THR A 117 0.71 15.92 5.67
CA THR A 117 0.16 14.98 4.68
C THR A 117 -0.83 15.64 3.74
N LYS A 118 -1.09 16.95 3.86
CA LYS A 118 -1.96 17.69 2.94
C LYS A 118 -1.44 17.57 1.51
N ILE A 119 -2.39 17.43 0.59
CA ILE A 119 -2.09 17.49 -0.84
C ILE A 119 -2.02 18.98 -1.14
N GLU A 120 -0.83 19.46 -1.50
CA GLU A 120 -0.59 20.85 -1.89
C GLU A 120 -0.28 20.91 -3.39
N ASP A 121 -0.35 22.11 -3.95
CA ASP A 121 0.10 22.34 -5.32
C ASP A 121 1.59 21.98 -5.45
N LEU A 122 1.96 21.41 -6.60
CA LEU A 122 3.33 20.94 -6.84
C LEU A 122 4.36 22.05 -6.62
N THR A 123 4.04 23.28 -7.03
CA THR A 123 4.91 24.43 -6.91
C THR A 123 5.27 24.65 -5.44
N ASN A 124 4.28 24.61 -4.55
CA ASN A 124 4.44 24.74 -3.10
C ASN A 124 5.21 23.55 -2.48
N MET A 125 5.06 22.34 -3.04
CA MET A 125 5.81 21.15 -2.59
C MET A 125 7.29 21.17 -3.00
N MET A 126 7.63 21.89 -4.07
CA MET A 126 8.99 22.03 -4.61
C MET A 126 9.76 23.21 -4.00
N GLU A 127 9.09 24.12 -3.30
CA GLU A 127 9.75 25.23 -2.61
C GLU A 127 10.77 24.75 -1.57
N LYS A 128 11.94 25.42 -1.53
CA LYS A 128 12.98 25.13 -0.54
C LYS A 128 12.44 25.40 0.87
N GLY A 129 12.50 24.37 1.71
CA GLY A 129 11.99 24.44 3.09
C GLY A 129 10.53 24.01 3.24
N SER A 130 9.86 23.58 2.16
CA SER A 130 8.50 23.04 2.23
C SER A 130 8.40 21.86 3.19
N LYS A 131 7.40 21.90 4.08
CA LYS A 131 7.07 20.79 4.99
C LYS A 131 6.42 19.61 4.26
N CYS A 132 5.84 19.86 3.08
CA CYS A 132 5.26 18.85 2.21
C CYS A 132 6.18 18.59 1.01
N ARG A 133 7.47 18.34 1.27
CA ARG A 133 8.45 18.21 0.20
C ARG A 133 8.06 17.10 -0.79
N TRP A 134 8.27 17.42 -2.06
CA TRP A 134 8.12 16.50 -3.17
C TRP A 134 8.98 15.21 -3.03
N GLY A 135 8.53 14.09 -3.63
CA GLY A 135 9.24 12.79 -3.72
C GLY A 135 8.62 11.66 -2.88
N ASN A 136 9.04 10.40 -3.09
CA ASN A 136 8.56 9.25 -2.28
C ASN A 136 9.20 9.25 -0.89
N PHE A 137 8.70 10.10 -0.01
CA PHE A 137 9.16 10.16 1.38
C PHE A 137 8.40 9.14 2.23
N VAL A 138 8.76 7.87 2.02
CA VAL A 138 8.09 6.71 2.61
C VAL A 138 9.10 5.92 3.45
N GLY A 139 8.66 5.48 4.62
CA GLY A 139 9.40 4.56 5.47
C GLY A 139 8.73 3.20 5.47
N ILE A 140 9.51 2.16 5.77
CA ILE A 140 9.00 0.79 5.90
C ILE A 140 8.97 0.42 7.37
N VAL A 141 7.87 -0.18 7.80
CA VAL A 141 7.69 -0.77 9.13
C VAL A 141 7.52 -2.27 8.95
N ILE A 142 8.24 -3.07 9.74
CA ILE A 142 8.11 -4.52 9.77
C ILE A 142 7.36 -4.92 11.04
N PHE A 143 6.29 -5.68 10.91
CA PHE A 143 5.47 -6.09 12.05
C PHE A 143 5.20 -7.60 12.04
N PRO A 144 5.06 -8.24 13.21
CA PRO A 144 4.62 -9.63 13.29
C PRO A 144 3.15 -9.73 12.92
N LEU A 145 2.78 -10.75 12.14
CA LEU A 145 1.38 -11.06 11.87
C LEU A 145 0.87 -12.04 12.93
N TRP A 146 -0.28 -11.73 13.52
CA TRP A 146 -0.96 -12.61 14.45
C TRP A 146 -1.84 -13.61 13.70
N VAL A 147 -1.29 -14.77 13.36
CA VAL A 147 -1.97 -15.82 12.62
C VAL A 147 -2.14 -17.05 13.49
N ARG A 148 -3.34 -17.19 14.05
CA ARG A 148 -3.76 -18.19 15.06
C ARG A 148 -5.26 -18.39 14.99
N CYS A 149 -5.80 -19.49 15.52
CA CYS A 149 -7.23 -19.61 15.78
C CYS A 149 -7.61 -18.73 16.98
N GLU A 150 -8.66 -17.94 16.84
CA GLU A 150 -9.22 -17.09 17.90
C GLU A 150 -10.72 -17.32 17.99
N ASP A 151 -11.24 -17.47 19.21
CA ASP A 151 -12.67 -17.65 19.45
C ASP A 151 -13.45 -16.32 19.34
N ASP A 152 -12.82 -15.21 19.74
CA ASP A 152 -13.36 -13.85 19.57
C ASP A 152 -12.81 -13.22 18.27
N PRO A 153 -13.62 -13.02 17.22
CA PRO A 153 -13.16 -12.42 15.96
C PRO A 153 -12.58 -11.01 16.14
N LEU A 154 -13.03 -10.27 17.15
CA LEU A 154 -12.53 -8.92 17.42
C LEU A 154 -11.10 -8.92 18.00
N GLU A 155 -10.60 -10.06 18.49
CA GLU A 155 -9.24 -10.14 19.03
C GLU A 155 -8.18 -9.86 17.96
N TYR A 156 -8.40 -10.29 16.71
CA TYR A 156 -7.51 -9.93 15.61
C TYR A 156 -7.38 -8.41 15.44
N VAL A 157 -8.48 -7.67 15.56
CA VAL A 157 -8.49 -6.21 15.44
C VAL A 157 -7.79 -5.56 16.64
N ARG A 158 -8.01 -6.06 17.87
CA ARG A 158 -7.31 -5.56 19.06
C ARG A 158 -5.80 -5.78 18.96
N LYS A 159 -5.36 -6.96 18.50
CA LYS A 159 -3.94 -7.27 18.29
C LYS A 159 -3.32 -6.42 17.18
N ALA A 160 -4.03 -6.25 16.06
CA ALA A 160 -3.59 -5.38 14.97
C ALA A 160 -3.40 -3.95 15.47
N LYS A 161 -4.41 -3.40 16.16
CA LYS A 161 -4.35 -2.07 16.78
C LYS A 161 -3.19 -1.92 17.75
N SER A 162 -3.04 -2.84 18.71
CA SER A 162 -1.95 -2.79 19.69
C SER A 162 -0.58 -2.82 19.01
N THR A 163 -0.41 -3.66 17.98
CA THR A 163 0.83 -3.74 17.20
C THR A 163 1.09 -2.44 16.44
N MET A 164 0.09 -1.89 15.76
CA MET A 164 0.24 -0.67 14.97
C MET A 164 0.43 0.58 15.83
N ASP A 165 -0.25 0.70 16.96
CA ASP A 165 -0.05 1.79 17.91
C ASP A 165 1.40 1.79 18.44
N MET A 166 1.94 0.62 18.77
CA MET A 166 3.36 0.46 19.14
C MET A 166 4.31 0.81 17.98
N LYS A 167 4.00 0.39 16.75
CA LYS A 167 4.82 0.71 15.58
C LYS A 167 4.76 2.18 15.19
N ARG A 168 3.63 2.85 15.42
CA ARG A 168 3.43 4.27 15.14
C ARG A 168 4.28 5.17 16.05
N ILE A 169 4.45 4.80 17.31
CA ILE A 169 5.35 5.50 18.24
C ILE A 169 6.82 5.11 18.04
N SER A 170 7.08 4.00 17.34
CA SER A 170 8.44 3.57 17.05
C SER A 170 9.11 4.47 16.01
N MET A 171 10.41 4.72 16.17
CA MET A 171 11.21 5.43 15.16
C MET A 171 11.68 4.51 14.03
N GLU A 172 11.19 3.27 13.94
CA GLU A 172 11.67 2.24 13.01
C GLU A 172 11.68 2.74 11.56
N ALA A 173 10.59 3.34 11.11
CA ALA A 173 10.45 3.83 9.75
C ALA A 173 11.46 4.95 9.41
N LEU A 174 11.72 5.84 10.36
CA LEU A 174 12.69 6.94 10.21
C LEU A 174 14.13 6.43 10.25
N ILE A 175 14.44 5.51 11.17
CA ILE A 175 15.76 4.91 11.30
C ILE A 175 16.09 4.12 10.04
N LEU A 176 15.18 3.27 9.55
CA LEU A 176 15.41 2.47 8.36
C LEU A 176 15.59 3.36 7.12
N TYR A 177 14.78 4.40 6.96
CA TYR A 177 14.95 5.38 5.89
C TYR A 177 16.32 6.07 5.97
N GLY A 178 16.75 6.50 7.17
CA GLY A 178 18.04 7.14 7.41
C GLY A 178 19.21 6.21 7.09
N LEU A 179 19.14 4.94 7.50
CA LEU A 179 20.14 3.92 7.21
C LEU A 179 20.26 3.66 5.71
N VAL A 180 19.15 3.47 5.01
CA VAL A 180 19.13 3.28 3.55
C VAL A 180 19.78 4.48 2.85
N LYS A 181 19.37 5.70 3.21
CA LYS A 181 19.95 6.93 2.65
C LYS A 181 21.45 7.04 2.92
N CYS A 182 21.90 6.64 4.11
CA CYS A 182 23.32 6.63 4.48
C CYS A 182 24.12 5.62 3.65
N ILE A 183 23.60 4.39 3.53
CA ILE A 183 24.21 3.32 2.75
C ILE A 183 24.33 3.72 1.28
N MET A 184 23.27 4.29 0.70
CA MET A 184 23.31 4.78 -0.68
C MET A 184 24.41 5.82 -0.88
N LYS A 185 24.57 6.75 0.07
CA LYS A 185 25.61 7.79 0.00
C LYS A 185 27.03 7.28 0.16
N ILE A 186 27.26 6.30 1.04
CA ILE A 186 28.60 5.82 1.39
C ILE A 186 29.04 4.65 0.50
N PHE A 187 28.13 3.69 0.25
CA PHE A 187 28.42 2.42 -0.40
C PHE A 187 27.75 2.28 -1.78
N GLY A 188 26.95 3.26 -2.20
CA GLY A 188 26.26 3.28 -3.49
C GLY A 188 24.95 2.48 -3.52
N ASP A 189 24.19 2.67 -4.60
CA ASP A 189 22.82 2.17 -4.73
C ASP A 189 22.71 0.65 -4.75
N LYS A 190 23.68 -0.05 -5.37
CA LYS A 190 23.70 -1.52 -5.42
C LYS A 190 23.79 -2.16 -4.02
N ALA A 191 24.56 -1.56 -3.12
CA ALA A 191 24.68 -2.04 -1.75
C ALA A 191 23.35 -1.86 -0.99
N ALA A 192 22.72 -0.69 -1.15
CA ALA A 192 21.41 -0.42 -0.58
C ALA A 192 20.33 -1.37 -1.15
N GLU A 193 20.34 -1.63 -2.46
CA GLU A 193 19.44 -2.56 -3.12
C GLU A 193 19.51 -3.97 -2.51
N ASN A 194 20.72 -4.50 -2.32
CA ASN A 194 20.92 -5.83 -1.75
C ASN A 194 20.43 -5.93 -0.30
N ILE A 195 20.64 -4.88 0.51
CA ILE A 195 20.17 -4.84 1.89
C ILE A 195 18.64 -4.78 1.92
N VAL A 196 18.03 -3.93 1.11
CA VAL A 196 16.57 -3.80 1.04
C VAL A 196 15.93 -5.10 0.54
N LYS A 197 16.46 -5.72 -0.52
CA LYS A 197 16.04 -7.05 -0.97
C LYS A 197 16.11 -8.08 0.15
N ARG A 198 17.19 -8.09 0.93
CA ARG A 198 17.34 -9.00 2.06
C ARG A 198 16.28 -8.75 3.13
N VAL A 199 15.99 -7.50 3.46
CA VAL A 199 14.92 -7.15 4.42
C VAL A 199 13.57 -7.68 3.93
N PHE A 200 13.18 -7.34 2.70
CA PHE A 200 11.91 -7.80 2.12
C PHE A 200 11.86 -9.32 1.96
N GLY A 201 12.97 -9.98 1.62
CA GLY A 201 13.04 -11.44 1.50
C GLY A 201 12.90 -12.19 2.84
N HIS A 202 12.99 -11.51 3.99
CA HIS A 202 12.72 -12.09 5.32
C HIS A 202 11.29 -11.81 5.82
N THR A 203 10.43 -11.28 4.95
CA THR A 203 9.05 -10.93 5.25
C THR A 203 8.11 -11.70 4.33
N THR A 204 6.93 -12.01 4.83
CA THR A 204 5.95 -12.86 4.14
C THR A 204 5.09 -12.05 3.18
N LEU A 205 4.66 -10.85 3.60
CA LEU A 205 3.75 -10.03 2.81
C LEU A 205 4.01 -8.53 2.92
N THR A 206 3.58 -7.78 1.91
CA THR A 206 3.36 -6.34 2.01
C THR A 206 1.89 -6.02 2.17
N PHE A 207 1.58 -5.13 3.11
CA PHE A 207 0.26 -4.58 3.37
C PHE A 207 0.24 -3.10 3.03
N SER A 208 -0.82 -2.63 2.37
CA SER A 208 -1.05 -1.21 2.12
C SER A 208 -2.53 -0.89 2.13
N SER A 209 -2.88 0.27 2.68
CA SER A 209 -4.25 0.79 2.73
C SER A 209 -4.24 2.26 2.34
N VAL A 210 -5.04 2.60 1.34
CA VAL A 210 -5.12 3.94 0.75
C VAL A 210 -6.57 4.39 0.75
N MET A 211 -6.81 5.59 1.27
CA MET A 211 -8.13 6.21 1.15
C MET A 211 -8.32 6.71 -0.28
N GLY A 212 -9.32 6.20 -0.98
CA GLY A 212 -9.74 6.74 -2.27
C GLY A 212 -10.88 7.75 -2.14
N PRO A 213 -11.54 8.10 -3.27
CA PRO A 213 -12.62 9.09 -3.33
C PRO A 213 -13.78 8.73 -2.39
N LYS A 214 -14.33 9.74 -1.71
CA LYS A 214 -15.53 9.61 -0.86
C LYS A 214 -16.84 9.80 -1.63
N GLU A 215 -16.74 10.40 -2.80
CA GLU A 215 -17.87 10.71 -3.68
C GLU A 215 -17.69 9.99 -5.01
N GLU A 216 -18.79 9.83 -5.74
CA GLU A 216 -18.72 9.28 -7.09
C GLU A 216 -17.92 10.23 -7.99
N VAL A 217 -16.91 9.67 -8.64
CA VAL A 217 -16.03 10.42 -9.55
C VAL A 217 -16.16 9.88 -10.96
N SER A 218 -15.98 10.77 -11.93
CA SER A 218 -15.84 10.42 -13.34
C SER A 218 -14.42 10.61 -13.81
N LEU A 219 -13.96 9.76 -14.72
CA LEU A 219 -12.71 9.95 -15.44
C LEU A 219 -13.03 10.17 -16.92
N PHE A 220 -12.68 11.34 -17.45
CA PHE A 220 -13.02 11.77 -18.82
C PHE A 220 -14.51 11.59 -19.14
N ASP A 221 -15.38 12.13 -18.27
CA ASP A 221 -16.85 12.05 -18.35
C ASP A 221 -17.44 10.63 -18.28
N HIS A 222 -16.62 9.62 -17.96
CA HIS A 222 -17.08 8.26 -17.71
C HIS A 222 -17.22 8.02 -16.20
N PRO A 223 -18.44 7.77 -15.68
CA PRO A 223 -18.65 7.48 -14.27
C PRO A 223 -17.89 6.23 -13.83
N MET A 224 -17.07 6.37 -12.79
CA MET A 224 -16.30 5.26 -12.25
C MET A 224 -17.16 4.41 -11.31
N SER A 225 -16.87 3.11 -11.28
CA SER A 225 -17.44 2.15 -10.34
C SER A 225 -16.46 1.80 -9.21
N TYR A 226 -15.16 1.79 -9.49
CA TYR A 226 -14.10 1.60 -8.50
C TYR A 226 -12.74 2.04 -9.06
N VAL A 227 -11.78 2.26 -8.16
CA VAL A 227 -10.36 2.39 -8.47
C VAL A 227 -9.58 1.52 -7.51
N THR A 228 -8.57 0.83 -8.03
CA THR A 228 -7.61 0.11 -7.20
C THR A 228 -6.22 0.17 -7.81
N ALA A 229 -5.21 -0.01 -6.99
CA ALA A 229 -3.82 -0.08 -7.40
C ALA A 229 -3.17 -1.28 -6.72
N THR A 230 -2.27 -1.96 -7.43
CA THR A 230 -1.33 -2.91 -6.82
C THR A 230 0.09 -2.56 -7.21
N ALA A 231 0.99 -2.66 -6.26
CA ALA A 231 2.41 -2.74 -6.56
C ALA A 231 2.74 -4.19 -6.93
N SER A 232 3.60 -4.34 -7.92
CA SER A 232 4.24 -5.60 -8.28
C SER A 232 5.74 -5.38 -8.34
N GLY A 233 6.50 -6.40 -7.96
CA GLY A 233 7.94 -6.33 -7.79
C GLY A 233 8.36 -6.53 -6.33
N GLY A 234 9.54 -7.11 -6.15
CA GLY A 234 10.07 -7.48 -4.84
C GLY A 234 9.93 -8.97 -4.51
N PRO A 235 10.57 -9.43 -3.41
CA PRO A 235 10.74 -10.86 -3.10
C PRO A 235 9.58 -11.49 -2.29
N GLN A 236 8.48 -10.77 -2.06
CA GLN A 236 7.39 -11.25 -1.21
C GLN A 236 6.36 -12.03 -2.02
N ALA A 237 5.87 -13.12 -1.44
CA ALA A 237 4.89 -14.00 -2.09
C ALA A 237 3.46 -13.45 -2.09
N LEU A 238 3.18 -12.45 -1.25
CA LEU A 238 1.85 -11.87 -1.10
C LEU A 238 1.94 -10.35 -0.92
N ILE A 239 1.19 -9.61 -1.73
CA ILE A 239 1.01 -8.18 -1.58
C ILE A 239 -0.49 -7.90 -1.53
N ILE A 240 -0.92 -7.20 -0.48
CA ILE A 240 -2.32 -6.90 -0.22
C ILE A 240 -2.49 -5.38 -0.22
N HIS A 241 -3.37 -4.91 -1.10
CA HIS A 241 -3.73 -3.51 -1.21
C HIS A 241 -5.22 -3.32 -0.95
N PHE A 242 -5.52 -2.37 -0.06
CA PHE A 242 -6.86 -1.90 0.19
C PHE A 242 -7.03 -0.49 -0.35
N VAL A 243 -8.09 -0.28 -1.11
CA VAL A 243 -8.47 1.06 -1.58
C VAL A 243 -9.94 1.28 -1.24
N SER A 244 -10.24 2.36 -0.51
CA SER A 244 -11.64 2.76 -0.28
C SER A 244 -12.19 3.52 -1.50
N TYR A 245 -13.44 3.29 -1.86
CA TYR A 245 -14.14 4.05 -2.90
C TYR A 245 -15.60 4.19 -2.51
N VAL A 246 -16.03 5.43 -2.25
CA VAL A 246 -17.39 5.75 -1.77
C VAL A 246 -17.69 4.94 -0.49
N ASP A 247 -18.58 3.95 -0.58
CA ASP A 247 -19.04 3.09 0.50
C ASP A 247 -18.43 1.68 0.45
N LYS A 248 -17.43 1.48 -0.41
CA LYS A 248 -16.81 0.17 -0.69
C LYS A 248 -15.34 0.15 -0.33
N ILE A 249 -14.88 -1.03 0.05
CA ILE A 249 -13.45 -1.34 0.18
C ILE A 249 -13.12 -2.35 -0.90
N ILE A 250 -12.13 -2.03 -1.73
CA ILE A 250 -11.60 -2.91 -2.74
C ILE A 250 -10.37 -3.60 -2.18
N ILE A 251 -10.39 -4.93 -2.16
CA ILE A 251 -9.25 -5.78 -1.79
C ILE A 251 -8.57 -6.24 -3.08
N ASN A 252 -7.29 -5.94 -3.22
CA ASN A 252 -6.48 -6.38 -4.36
C ASN A 252 -5.29 -7.19 -3.88
N LEU A 253 -5.10 -8.37 -4.46
CA LEU A 253 -4.07 -9.33 -4.09
C LEU A 253 -3.13 -9.55 -5.28
N ALA A 254 -1.84 -9.30 -5.09
CA ALA A 254 -0.80 -9.83 -5.97
C ALA A 254 -0.14 -11.02 -5.26
N VAL A 255 -0.16 -12.18 -5.92
CA VAL A 255 0.16 -13.46 -5.29
C VAL A 255 1.12 -14.26 -6.16
N ASP A 256 2.17 -14.80 -5.55
CA ASP A 256 2.98 -15.86 -6.14
C ASP A 256 2.25 -17.20 -5.97
N THR A 257 1.69 -17.71 -7.07
CA THR A 257 0.90 -18.95 -7.07
C THR A 257 1.73 -20.20 -6.85
N THR A 258 3.07 -20.12 -6.94
CA THR A 258 3.96 -21.22 -6.57
C THR A 258 4.06 -21.39 -5.05
N VAL A 259 3.78 -20.33 -4.29
CA VAL A 259 3.79 -20.33 -2.82
C VAL A 259 2.37 -20.40 -2.25
N ILE A 260 1.41 -19.69 -2.85
CA ILE A 260 0.00 -19.64 -2.43
C ILE A 260 -0.87 -20.16 -3.58
N PRO A 261 -1.19 -21.48 -3.62
CA PRO A 261 -1.79 -22.11 -4.79
C PRO A 261 -3.24 -21.68 -5.07
N ASP A 262 -4.01 -21.27 -4.05
CA ASP A 262 -5.44 -20.94 -4.19
C ASP A 262 -5.72 -19.48 -3.80
N PRO A 263 -5.27 -18.48 -4.60
CA PRO A 263 -5.41 -17.07 -4.28
C PRO A 263 -6.88 -16.62 -4.20
N HIS A 264 -7.78 -17.24 -4.97
CA HIS A 264 -9.22 -16.96 -4.89
C HIS A 264 -9.80 -17.34 -3.53
N GLN A 265 -9.44 -18.52 -3.01
CA GLN A 265 -9.87 -18.94 -1.68
C GLN A 265 -9.32 -18.03 -0.58
N LEU A 266 -8.07 -17.55 -0.72
CA LEU A 266 -7.51 -16.55 0.19
C LEU A 266 -8.32 -15.25 0.16
N CYS A 267 -8.73 -14.79 -1.02
CA CYS A 267 -9.58 -13.61 -1.17
C CYS A 267 -10.94 -13.80 -0.47
N ASP A 268 -11.59 -14.94 -0.70
CA ASP A 268 -12.86 -15.29 -0.07
C ASP A 268 -12.72 -15.34 1.46
N ASP A 269 -11.62 -15.89 1.97
CA ASP A 269 -11.34 -15.95 3.41
C ASP A 269 -11.11 -14.56 4.03
N LEU A 270 -10.49 -13.63 3.31
CA LEU A 270 -10.35 -12.24 3.75
C LEU A 270 -11.71 -11.55 3.81
N ALA A 271 -12.53 -11.69 2.76
CA ALA A 271 -13.85 -11.09 2.69
C ALA A 271 -14.79 -11.64 3.79
N GLU A 272 -14.78 -12.97 3.99
CA GLU A 272 -15.56 -13.61 5.04
C GLU A 272 -15.10 -13.18 6.43
N SER A 273 -13.79 -13.07 6.66
CA SER A 273 -13.26 -12.54 7.92
C SER A 273 -13.73 -11.12 8.21
N LEU A 274 -13.84 -10.26 7.21
CA LEU A 274 -14.39 -8.92 7.39
C LEU A 274 -15.85 -8.97 7.83
N ASN A 275 -16.63 -9.84 7.20
CA ASN A 275 -18.05 -10.01 7.51
C ASN A 275 -18.25 -10.49 8.95
N ILE A 276 -17.49 -11.51 9.37
CA ILE A 276 -17.52 -12.02 10.75
C ILE A 276 -17.15 -10.93 11.77
N ILE A 277 -16.07 -10.18 11.51
CA ILE A 277 -15.64 -9.07 12.38
C ILE A 277 -16.74 -8.01 12.47
N LYS A 278 -17.36 -7.65 11.34
CA LYS A 278 -18.46 -6.68 11.29
C LYS A 278 -19.67 -7.15 12.11
N LEU A 279 -20.08 -8.41 11.96
CA LEU A 279 -21.20 -8.98 12.72
C LEU A 279 -20.90 -8.99 14.24
N ALA A 280 -19.71 -9.44 14.63
CA ALA A 280 -19.30 -9.45 16.03
C ALA A 280 -19.24 -8.04 16.65
N ALA A 281 -18.86 -7.02 15.86
CA ALA A 281 -18.87 -5.62 16.30
C ALA A 281 -20.30 -5.10 16.52
N LEU A 282 -21.23 -5.45 15.64
CA LEU A 282 -22.65 -5.09 15.76
C LEU A 282 -23.30 -5.73 16.99
N GLU A 283 -23.05 -7.02 17.23
CA GLU A 283 -23.56 -7.74 18.41
C GLU A 283 -23.08 -7.14 19.74
N LYS A 284 -21.82 -6.67 19.77
CA LYS A 284 -21.21 -6.05 20.96
C LYS A 284 -21.53 -4.55 21.09
N GLY A 285 -22.39 -3.98 20.24
CA GLY A 285 -22.77 -2.56 20.29
C GLY A 285 -21.63 -1.59 19.95
N VAL A 286 -20.58 -2.07 19.27
CA VAL A 286 -19.45 -1.24 18.84
C VAL A 286 -19.81 -0.59 17.50
N HIS A 287 -20.53 0.52 17.55
CA HIS A 287 -21.02 1.21 16.34
C HIS A 287 -19.95 2.02 15.57
N ASN A 288 -18.76 2.22 16.16
CA ASN A 288 -17.72 3.12 15.63
C ASN A 288 -16.43 2.40 15.21
N MET A 289 -16.52 1.29 14.49
CA MET A 289 -15.37 0.75 13.76
C MET A 289 -15.29 1.40 12.38
N GLU A 290 -14.57 2.51 12.27
CA GLU A 290 -14.27 3.11 10.96
C GLU A 290 -13.34 2.17 10.17
N VAL A 291 -13.86 1.63 9.06
CA VAL A 291 -13.08 0.86 8.06
C VAL A 291 -12.71 1.77 6.89
#